data_AF-A0A0G1QB94-F1
#
_entry.id   AF-A0A0G1QB94-F1
#
_cell.length_a   1.000
_cell.length_b   1.000
_cell.length_c   1.000
_cell.angle_alpha   90.00
_cell.angle_beta   90.00
_cell.angle_gamma   90.00
#
_symmetry.space_group_name_H-M   'P 1'
#
loop_
_entity.id
_entity.type
_entity.pdbx_description
1 polymer ?
#
loop_
_entity_poly.entity_id
_entity_poly.type
_entity_poly.pdbx_seq_one_letter_code
_entity_poly.pdbx_strand_id
1 'polypeptide(L)' 'LKAKLWEIAEGKRKAEITGAKGEYKVASFGNQIRSYVLHPYKLVKDVRTEYETSDAESVLDGDLDGFIQAELKTLP' A
#
# COMPACT_ATOMS: atom_id res chain seq x y z
N LEU A 1 -8.46 -38.85 5.15
CA LEU A 1 -8.16 -38.34 3.80
C LEU A 1 -8.53 -36.86 3.62
N LYS A 2 -9.76 -36.43 3.96
CA LYS A 2 -10.24 -35.04 3.81
C LYS A 2 -9.37 -33.98 4.51
N ALA A 3 -8.93 -34.24 5.75
CA ALA A 3 -8.07 -33.31 6.50
C ALA A 3 -6.74 -33.01 5.79
N LYS A 4 -6.07 -34.05 5.28
CA LYS A 4 -4.80 -33.91 4.55
C LYS A 4 -4.97 -33.16 3.21
N LEU A 5 -6.08 -33.38 2.50
CA LEU A 5 -6.41 -32.65 1.28
C LEU A 5 -6.69 -31.16 1.56
N TRP A 6 -7.38 -30.86 2.67
CA TRP A 6 -7.64 -29.49 3.09
C TRP A 6 -6.35 -28.75 3.44
N GLU A 7 -5.43 -29.40 4.16
CA GLU A 7 -4.14 -28.81 4.52
C GLU A 7 -3.28 -28.48 3.29
N ILE A 8 -3.28 -29.35 2.27
CA ILE A 8 -2.60 -29.09 0.99
C ILE A 8 -3.25 -27.89 0.27
N ALA A 9 -4.58 -27.82 0.22
CA ALA A 9 -5.30 -26.71 -0.41
C ALA A 9 -5.04 -25.38 0.30
N GLU A 10 -5.05 -25.39 1.63
CA GLU A 10 -4.76 -24.20 2.45
C GLU A 10 -3.30 -23.76 2.29
N GLY A 11 -2.36 -24.70 2.18
CA GLY A 11 -0.95 -24.41 1.87
C GLY A 11 -0.78 -23.72 0.52
N LYS A 12 -1.45 -24.22 -0.53
CA LYS A 12 -1.45 -23.58 -1.86
C LYS A 12 -2.03 -22.17 -1.82
N ARG A 13 -3.19 -22.00 -1.17
CA ARG A 13 -3.84 -20.69 -1.00
C ARG A 13 -2.93 -19.69 -0.29
N LYS A 14 -2.25 -20.11 0.78
CA LYS A 14 -1.29 -19.27 1.49
C LYS A 14 -0.10 -18.90 0.62
N ALA A 15 0.43 -19.83 -0.18
CA ALA A 15 1.54 -19.58 -1.09
C ALA A 15 1.15 -18.56 -2.17
N GLU A 16 -0.03 -18.70 -2.77
CA GLU A 16 -0.56 -17.73 -3.75
C GLU A 16 -0.73 -16.33 -3.14
N ILE A 17 -1.33 -16.24 -1.95
CA ILE A 17 -1.49 -14.96 -1.24
C ILE A 17 -0.14 -14.34 -0.91
N THR A 18 0.83 -15.15 -0.47
CA THR A 18 2.17 -14.66 -0.11
C THR A 18 2.90 -14.15 -1.36
N GLY A 19 2.80 -14.86 -2.47
CA GLY A 19 3.35 -14.42 -3.76
C GLY A 19 2.74 -13.10 -4.23
N ALA A 20 1.41 -12.93 -4.09
CA ALA A 20 0.72 -11.70 -4.48
C ALA A 20 1.01 -10.50 -3.56
N LYS A 21 1.25 -10.73 -2.27
CA LYS A 21 1.59 -9.66 -1.30
C LYS A 21 2.95 -9.03 -1.54
N GLY A 22 3.84 -9.70 -2.29
CA GLY A 22 5.20 -9.26 -2.51
C GLY A 22 6.08 -9.39 -1.26
N GLU A 23 7.22 -8.70 -1.27
CA GLU A 23 8.18 -8.74 -0.16
C GLU A 23 7.60 -8.07 1.10
N TYR A 24 7.73 -8.76 2.24
CA TYR A 24 7.36 -8.19 3.53
C TYR A 24 8.30 -7.04 3.89
N LYS A 25 7.76 -5.82 4.00
CA LYS A 25 8.49 -4.67 4.52
C LYS A 25 8.22 -4.49 6.00
N VAL A 26 9.29 -4.40 6.79
CA VAL A 26 9.21 -4.13 8.24
C VAL A 26 8.66 -2.71 8.44
N ALA A 27 7.69 -2.56 9.34
CA ALA A 27 7.21 -1.25 9.78
C ALA A 27 8.32 -0.54 10.58
N SER A 28 9.14 0.24 9.89
CA SER A 28 10.27 0.99 10.43
C SER A 28 10.33 2.36 9.75
N PHE A 29 11.01 3.31 10.40
CA PHE A 29 11.28 4.61 9.80
C PHE A 29 11.98 4.46 8.44
N GLY A 30 11.48 5.17 7.43
CA GLY A 30 12.00 5.13 6.06
C GLY A 30 11.37 4.08 5.15
N ASN A 31 10.59 3.13 5.69
CA ASN A 31 9.85 2.14 4.88
C ASN A 31 8.42 2.58 4.51
N GLN A 32 8.03 3.79 4.89
CA GLN A 32 6.73 4.37 4.56
C GLN A 32 6.64 4.78 3.09
N ILE A 33 5.49 4.51 2.46
CA ILE A 33 5.25 4.94 1.07
C ILE A 33 4.71 6.37 0.98
N ARG A 34 4.06 6.86 2.03
CA ARG A 34 3.39 8.17 2.03
C ARG A 34 3.48 8.81 3.41
N SER A 35 3.73 10.11 3.42
CA SER A 35 3.75 10.94 4.62
C SER A 35 2.49 11.78 4.67
N TYR A 36 1.85 11.82 5.85
CA TYR A 36 0.71 12.70 6.15
C TYR A 36 1.13 13.63 7.28
N VAL A 37 1.31 14.91 6.96
CA VAL A 37 1.50 15.97 7.94
C VAL A 37 0.19 16.73 8.03
N LEU A 38 -0.43 16.73 9.21
CA LEU A 38 -1.71 17.43 9.45
C LEU A 38 -1.52 18.75 10.22
N HIS A 39 -0.43 18.84 10.99
CA HIS A 39 -0.02 20.03 11.72
C HIS A 39 1.51 20.14 11.76
N PRO A 40 2.07 21.37 11.75
CA PRO A 40 1.39 22.68 11.75
C PRO A 40 0.82 23.08 10.38
N TYR A 41 1.24 22.42 9.30
CA TYR A 41 0.70 22.57 7.95
C TYR A 41 0.10 21.24 7.48
N LYS A 42 -0.80 21.31 6.51
CA LYS A 42 -1.38 20.13 5.85
C LYS A 42 -0.57 19.81 4.60
N LEU A 43 0.02 18.62 4.56
CA LEU A 43 0.74 18.09 3.41
C LEU A 43 0.63 16.57 3.39
N VAL A 44 0.18 16.03 2.28
CA VAL A 44 0.24 14.60 1.97
C VAL A 44 1.19 14.42 0.81
N LYS A 45 2.25 13.63 1.01
CA LYS A 45 3.28 13.39 0.00
C LYS A 45 3.57 11.90 -0.17
N ASP A 46 3.44 11.38 -1.39
CA ASP A 46 3.84 10.01 -1.74
C ASP A 46 5.32 9.99 -2.16
N VAL A 47 6.12 9.18 -1.48
CA VAL A 47 7.58 9.13 -1.62
C VAL A 47 7.99 8.30 -2.85
N ARG A 48 7.07 7.50 -3.41
CA ARG A 48 7.35 6.68 -4.59
C ARG A 48 7.22 7.47 -5.89
N THR A 49 6.26 8.38 -5.93
CA THR A 49 5.86 9.13 -7.14
C THR A 49 6.16 10.62 -7.05
N GLU A 50 6.58 11.11 -5.88
CA GLU A 50 6.75 12.53 -5.55
C GLU A 50 5.46 13.37 -5.68
N TYR A 51 4.30 12.73 -5.88
CA TYR A 51 3.01 13.42 -5.92
C TYR A 51 2.62 13.90 -4.51
N GLU A 52 2.20 15.15 -4.42
CA GLU A 52 1.81 15.79 -3.18
C GLU A 52 0.55 16.66 -3.31
N THR A 53 -0.16 16.82 -2.19
CA THR A 53 -1.33 17.70 -2.07
C THR A 53 -1.38 18.32 -0.67
N SER A 54 -1.91 19.54 -0.57
CA SER A 54 -2.17 20.22 0.70
C SER A 54 -3.55 19.91 1.28
N ASP A 55 -4.45 19.31 0.50
CA ASP A 55 -5.80 18.96 0.95
C ASP A 55 -5.82 17.59 1.65
N ALA A 56 -5.31 17.56 2.88
CA ALA A 56 -5.21 16.32 3.64
C ALA A 56 -6.57 15.75 4.10
N GLU A 57 -7.61 16.59 4.21
CA GLU A 57 -8.94 16.14 4.65
C GLU A 57 -9.61 15.31 3.56
N SER A 58 -9.67 15.83 2.32
CA SER A 58 -10.25 15.09 1.19
C SER A 58 -9.56 13.74 0.96
N VAL A 59 -8.22 13.70 1.13
CA VAL A 59 -7.44 12.46 0.99
C VAL A 59 -7.81 11.44 2.08
N LEU A 60 -8.03 11.89 3.32
CA LEU A 60 -8.47 11.01 4.41
C LEU A 60 -9.94 10.56 4.22
N ASP A 61 -10.76 11.38 3.55
CA ASP A 61 -12.14 11.05 3.17
C ASP A 61 -12.24 10.15 1.93
N GLY A 62 -11.11 9.83 1.29
CA GLY A 62 -11.01 8.80 0.24
C GLY A 62 -10.63 9.32 -1.14
N ASP A 63 -10.32 10.60 -1.30
CA ASP A 63 -9.79 11.15 -2.55
C ASP A 63 -8.33 10.69 -2.79
N LEU A 64 -8.20 9.47 -3.29
CA LEU A 64 -6.92 8.80 -3.54
C LEU A 64 -6.57 8.70 -5.02
N ASP A 65 -7.47 9.13 -5.91
CA ASP A 65 -7.34 8.93 -7.36
C ASP A 65 -6.06 9.57 -7.92
N GLY A 66 -5.69 10.76 -7.45
CA GLY A 66 -4.45 11.42 -7.85
C GLY A 66 -3.21 10.58 -7.56
N PHE A 67 -3.15 9.96 -6.37
CA PHE A 67 -2.04 9.09 -5.98
C PHE A 67 -2.00 7.78 -6.77
N ILE A 68 -3.17 7.17 -7.00
CA ILE A 68 -3.29 5.92 -7.76
C ILE A 68 -2.83 6.15 -9.20
N GLN A 69 -3.30 7.22 -9.84
CA GLN A 69 -2.91 7.57 -11.20
C GLN A 69 -1.42 7.91 -11.31
N ALA A 70 -0.85 8.59 -10.30
CA ALA A 70 0.57 8.87 -10.26
C ALA A 70 1.40 7.57 -10.24
N GLU A 71 1.02 6.59 -9.41
CA GLU A 71 1.70 5.29 -9.36
C GLU A 71 1.60 4.55 -10.70
N LEU A 72 0.40 4.50 -11.29
CA LEU A 72 0.17 3.83 -12.58
C LEU A 72 0.99 4.44 -13.72
N LYS A 73 1.29 5.74 -13.68
CA LYS A 73 2.15 6.41 -14.68
C LYS A 73 3.63 6.10 -14.48
N THR A 74 4.06 5.81 -13.25
CA THR A 74 5.46 5.47 -12.95
C THR A 74 5.78 3.99 -13.17
N LEU A 75 4.75 3.14 -13.31
CA LEU A 75 4.95 1.75 -13.67
C LEU A 75 5.43 1.65 -15.14
N PRO A 76 6.48 0.85 -15.42
CA PRO A 76 7.01 0.66 -16.76
C PRO A 76 6.06 -0.12 -17.68
#